data_AF-A0A844GPE2-F1
#
_entry.id   AF-A0A844GPE2-F1
#
_cell.length_a   1.000
_cell.length_b   1.000
_cell.length_c   1.000
_cell.angle_alpha   90.00
_cell.angle_beta   90.00
_cell.angle_gamma   90.00
#
_symmetry.space_group_name_H-M   'P 1'
#
loop_
_entity.id
_entity.type
_entity.pdbx_description
1 polymer ?
#
loop_
_entity_poly.entity_id
_entity_poly.type
_entity_poly.pdbx_seq_one_letter_code
_entity_poly.pdbx_strand_id
1 'polypeptide(L)'
;MELDLLITELDETTIQIDKMRYLATQISTKACEKTKHAKNALQYDFESQEIVKCAAILSDYIEVADAAIKKAVTELAEYDTKLQKGNAKALSADSAKVDFGVTADPSKNN
;
A
#
# COMPACT_ATOMS: atom_id res chain seq x y z
N MET A 1 1.36 -15.31 12.44
CA MET A 1 -0.06 -15.67 12.35
C MET A 1 -1.00 -14.47 12.48
N GLU A 2 -0.68 -13.42 13.25
CA GLU A 2 -1.46 -12.16 13.22
C GLU A 2 -1.00 -11.20 12.09
N LEU A 3 0.31 -11.11 11.85
CA LEU A 3 0.85 -10.24 10.80
C LEU A 3 0.49 -10.70 9.37
N ASP A 4 0.58 -12.00 9.07
CA ASP A 4 0.23 -12.54 7.75
C ASP A 4 -1.27 -12.33 7.43
N LEU A 5 -2.11 -12.39 8.47
CA LEU A 5 -3.54 -12.07 8.36
C LEU A 5 -3.74 -10.59 8.03
N LEU A 6 -3.06 -9.68 8.75
CA LEU A 6 -3.13 -8.24 8.49
C LEU A 6 -2.61 -7.87 7.09
N ILE A 7 -1.58 -8.56 6.58
CA ILE A 7 -1.08 -8.38 5.20
C ILE A 7 -2.15 -8.81 4.20
N THR A 8 -2.78 -9.96 4.44
CA THR A 8 -3.86 -10.47 3.58
C THR A 8 -5.05 -9.52 3.57
N GLU A 9 -5.48 -9.00 4.73
CA GLU A 9 -6.57 -8.03 4.85
C GLU A 9 -6.25 -6.70 4.14
N LEU A 10 -4.98 -6.28 4.17
CA LEU A 10 -4.51 -5.09 3.47
C LEU A 10 -4.53 -5.27 1.94
N ASP A 11 -4.07 -6.43 1.46
CA ASP A 11 -4.13 -6.78 0.03
C ASP A 11 -5.59 -6.84 -0.45
N GLU A 12 -6.47 -7.49 0.31
CA GLU A 12 -7.90 -7.54 0.02
C GLU A 12 -8.53 -6.15 -0.01
N THR A 13 -8.19 -5.29 0.96
CA THR A 13 -8.68 -3.90 1.01
C THR A 13 -8.23 -3.10 -0.20
N THR A 14 -6.96 -3.25 -0.61
CA THR A 14 -6.41 -2.58 -1.80
C THR A 14 -7.12 -3.04 -3.07
N ILE A 15 -7.41 -4.34 -3.20
CA ILE A 15 -8.20 -4.88 -4.31
C ILE A 15 -9.63 -4.30 -4.33
N GLN A 16 -10.26 -4.11 -3.17
CA GLN A 16 -11.58 -3.50 -3.10
C GLN A 16 -11.56 -2.03 -3.55
N ILE A 17 -10.54 -1.27 -3.17
CA ILE A 17 -10.33 0.12 -3.61
C ILE A 17 -10.23 0.20 -5.15
N ASP A 18 -9.47 -0.70 -5.77
CA ASP A 18 -9.37 -0.75 -7.23
C ASP A 18 -10.70 -1.11 -7.91
N LYS A 19 -11.48 -2.04 -7.33
CA LYS A 19 -12.83 -2.34 -7.81
C LYS A 19 -13.76 -1.14 -7.70
N MET A 20 -13.70 -0.40 -6.59
CA MET A 20 -14.49 0.82 -6.41
C MET A 20 -14.11 1.90 -7.43
N ARG A 21 -12.81 2.07 -7.71
CA ARG A 21 -12.31 3.01 -8.75
C ARG A 21 -12.85 2.65 -10.12
N TYR A 22 -12.82 1.36 -10.46
CA TYR A 22 -13.39 0.85 -11.71
C TYR A 22 -14.90 1.14 -11.78
N LEU A 23 -15.65 0.85 -10.73
CA LEU A 23 -17.10 1.12 -10.69
C LEU A 23 -17.42 2.61 -10.84
N ALA A 24 -16.71 3.49 -10.14
CA ALA A 24 -16.88 4.94 -10.28
C ALA A 24 -16.65 5.41 -11.74
N THR A 25 -15.60 4.88 -12.37
CA THR A 25 -15.29 5.16 -13.79
C THR A 25 -16.41 4.68 -14.72
N GLN A 26 -16.93 3.47 -14.49
CA GLN A 26 -18.02 2.91 -15.29
C GLN A 26 -19.33 3.68 -15.12
N ILE A 27 -19.66 4.12 -13.90
CA ILE A 27 -20.83 4.97 -13.63
C ILE A 27 -20.71 6.28 -14.41
N SER A 28 -19.56 6.95 -14.31
CA SER A 28 -19.30 8.18 -15.05
C SER A 28 -19.40 7.98 -16.56
N THR A 29 -18.84 6.89 -17.09
CA THR A 29 -18.83 6.59 -18.52
C THR A 29 -20.24 6.36 -19.05
N LYS A 30 -21.02 5.51 -18.38
CA LYS A 30 -22.41 5.23 -18.77
C LYS A 30 -23.31 6.46 -18.68
N ALA A 31 -23.12 7.28 -17.65
CA ALA A 31 -23.85 8.55 -17.52
C ALA A 31 -23.48 9.50 -18.68
N CYS A 32 -22.20 9.61 -19.02
CA CYS A 32 -21.74 10.38 -20.17
C CYS A 32 -22.27 9.83 -21.52
N GLU A 33 -22.33 8.51 -21.72
CA GLU A 33 -22.89 7.91 -22.94
C GLU A 33 -24.39 8.21 -23.10
N LYS A 34 -25.16 8.09 -22.02
CA LYS A 34 -26.59 8.47 -21.98
C LYS A 34 -26.77 9.95 -22.40
N THR A 35 -25.83 10.81 -22.02
CA THR A 35 -25.84 12.23 -22.39
C THR A 35 -25.38 12.51 -23.82
N LYS A 36 -24.46 11.72 -24.40
CA LYS A 36 -24.00 11.90 -25.79
C LYS A 36 -25.07 11.61 -26.84
N HIS A 37 -26.05 10.76 -26.50
CA HIS A 37 -27.19 10.45 -27.37
C HIS A 37 -28.37 11.41 -27.22
N ALA A 38 -28.28 12.40 -26.33
CA ALA A 38 -29.29 13.46 -26.18
C ALA A 38 -29.22 14.43 -27.36
N LYS A 39 -30.36 14.68 -28.02
CA LYS A 39 -30.43 15.55 -29.22
C LYS A 39 -30.48 17.05 -28.87
N ASN A 40 -30.65 17.42 -27.60
CA ASN A 40 -30.72 18.80 -27.13
C ASN A 40 -30.44 18.92 -25.62
N ALA A 41 -30.06 20.13 -25.16
CA ALA A 41 -29.64 20.40 -23.77
C ALA A 41 -30.72 20.07 -22.70
N LEU A 42 -32.00 20.03 -23.10
CA LEU A 42 -33.13 19.59 -22.26
C LEU A 42 -33.19 18.07 -22.07
N GLN A 43 -32.59 17.28 -22.96
CA GLN A 43 -32.42 15.82 -22.80
C GLN A 43 -31.14 15.46 -22.04
N TYR A 44 -30.28 16.42 -21.75
CA TYR A 44 -29.24 16.26 -20.73
C TYR A 44 -29.97 16.27 -19.38
N ASP A 45 -30.47 15.08 -19.01
CA ASP A 45 -31.22 14.86 -17.80
C ASP A 45 -30.38 15.27 -16.58
N PHE A 46 -30.94 16.13 -15.74
CA PHE A 46 -30.35 16.57 -14.47
C PHE A 46 -29.83 15.37 -13.67
N GLU A 47 -30.56 14.24 -13.72
CA GLU A 47 -30.17 12.99 -13.07
C GLU A 47 -28.82 12.46 -13.58
N SER A 48 -28.56 12.52 -14.90
CA SER A 48 -27.27 12.06 -15.46
C SER A 48 -26.12 12.99 -15.06
N GLN A 49 -26.38 14.29 -14.92
CA GLN A 49 -25.39 15.27 -14.47
C GLN A 49 -25.01 15.04 -13.00
N GLU A 50 -25.99 14.80 -12.15
CA GLU A 50 -25.77 14.50 -10.73
C GLU A 50 -25.06 13.15 -10.55
N ILE A 51 -25.37 12.14 -11.38
CA ILE A 51 -24.66 10.86 -11.36
C ILE A 51 -23.18 11.02 -11.70
N VAL A 52 -22.83 11.83 -12.71
CA VAL A 52 -21.42 12.10 -13.05
C VAL A 52 -20.70 12.82 -11.90
N LYS A 53 -21.34 13.80 -11.25
CA LYS A 53 -20.77 14.49 -10.08
C LYS A 53 -20.54 13.53 -8.91
N CYS A 54 -21.52 12.69 -8.59
CA CYS A 54 -21.38 11.68 -7.54
C CYS A 54 -20.26 10.68 -7.85
N ALA A 55 -20.12 10.26 -9.11
CA ALA A 55 -19.03 9.37 -9.53
C ALA A 55 -17.65 10.03 -9.38
N ALA A 56 -17.53 11.32 -9.72
CA ALA A 56 -16.30 12.09 -9.53
C ALA A 56 -15.93 12.20 -8.05
N ILE A 57 -16.88 12.58 -7.19
CA ILE A 57 -16.68 12.65 -5.73
C ILE A 57 -16.26 11.29 -5.17
N LEU A 58 -16.88 10.20 -5.62
CA LEU A 58 -16.52 8.85 -5.20
C LEU A 58 -15.08 8.51 -5.61
N SER A 59 -14.68 8.83 -6.85
CA SER A 59 -13.30 8.65 -7.30
C SER A 59 -12.30 9.44 -6.46
N ASP A 60 -12.59 10.70 -6.13
CA ASP A 60 -11.71 11.55 -5.31
C ASP A 60 -11.48 10.93 -3.93
N TYR A 61 -12.54 10.45 -3.27
CA TYR A 61 -12.41 9.77 -1.97
C TYR A 61 -11.57 8.49 -2.05
N ILE A 62 -11.75 7.71 -3.12
CA ILE A 62 -10.98 6.49 -3.36
C ILE A 62 -9.50 6.82 -3.57
N GLU A 63 -9.19 7.87 -4.32
CA GLU A 63 -7.82 8.30 -4.58
C GLU A 63 -7.11 8.79 -3.30
N VAL A 64 -7.81 9.56 -2.46
CA VAL A 64 -7.28 9.99 -1.16
C VAL A 64 -7.00 8.79 -0.25
N ALA A 65 -7.92 7.81 -0.19
CA ALA A 65 -7.75 6.61 0.62
C ALA A 65 -6.58 5.74 0.13
N ASP A 66 -6.50 5.50 -1.19
CA ASP A 66 -5.41 4.74 -1.81
C ASP A 66 -4.04 5.39 -1.56
N ALA A 67 -3.96 6.72 -1.68
CA ALA A 67 -2.73 7.47 -1.40
C ALA A 67 -2.30 7.35 0.06
N ALA A 68 -3.24 7.43 1.00
CA ALA A 68 -2.96 7.27 2.43
C ALA A 68 -2.45 5.87 2.78
N ILE A 69 -3.07 4.83 2.19
CA ILE A 69 -2.64 3.44 2.36
C ILE A 69 -1.23 3.23 1.81
N LYS A 70 -0.97 3.67 0.57
CA LYS A 70 0.36 3.57 -0.05
C LYS A 70 1.44 4.26 0.79
N LYS A 71 1.12 5.43 1.37
CA LYS A 71 2.03 6.14 2.26
C LYS A 71 2.33 5.32 3.52
N ALA A 72 1.30 4.80 4.19
CA ALA A 72 1.47 3.99 5.39
C ALA A 72 2.29 2.71 5.12
N VAL A 73 2.03 2.02 4.00
CA VAL A 73 2.80 0.84 3.57
C VAL A 73 4.27 1.19 3.33
N THR A 74 4.54 2.33 2.70
CA THR A 74 5.91 2.79 2.46
C THR A 74 6.65 3.07 3.77
N GLU A 75 6.00 3.76 4.72
CA GLU A 75 6.58 4.06 6.03
C GLU A 75 6.85 2.78 6.85
N LEU A 76 5.96 1.79 6.78
CA LEU A 76 6.16 0.49 7.40
C LEU A 76 7.33 -0.28 6.79
N ALA A 77 7.47 -0.28 5.46
CA ALA A 77 8.58 -0.92 4.77
C ALA A 77 9.93 -0.27 5.13
N GLU A 78 9.97 1.06 5.25
CA GLU A 78 11.16 1.79 5.72
C GLU A 78 11.51 1.45 7.17
N TYR A 79 10.51 1.37 8.05
CA TYR A 79 10.70 0.99 9.45
C TYR A 79 11.28 -0.43 9.57
N ASP A 80 10.70 -1.39 8.85
CA ASP A 80 11.18 -2.78 8.84
C ASP A 80 12.62 -2.86 8.32
N THR A 81 12.95 -2.15 7.25
CA THR A 81 14.32 -2.06 6.71
C THR A 81 15.31 -1.53 7.74
N LYS A 82 14.93 -0.51 8.52
CA LYS A 82 15.76 0.06 9.59
C LYS A 82 15.94 -0.94 10.74
N LEU A 83 14.88 -1.65 11.13
CA LEU A 83 14.91 -2.68 12.16
C LEU A 83 15.84 -3.83 11.78
N GLN A 84 15.72 -4.36 10.55
CA GLN A 84 16.59 -5.42 10.03
C GLN A 84 18.07 -5.00 10.03
N LYS A 85 18.38 -3.77 9.59
CA LYS A 85 19.75 -3.23 9.63
C LYS A 85 20.28 -3.09 11.07
N GLY A 86 19.43 -2.66 12.00
CA GLY A 86 19.78 -2.58 13.42
C GLY A 86 20.12 -3.95 14.02
N ASN A 87 19.27 -4.95 13.75
CA ASN A 87 19.46 -6.32 14.21
C ASN A 87 20.74 -6.95 13.62
N ALA A 88 21.01 -6.74 12.32
CA ALA A 88 22.24 -7.22 11.70
C ALA A 88 23.51 -6.61 12.32
N LYS A 89 23.47 -5.31 12.64
CA LYS A 89 24.58 -4.63 13.35
C LYS A 89 24.77 -5.18 14.75
N ALA A 90 23.69 -5.39 15.52
CA ALA A 90 23.76 -5.97 16.86
C ALA A 90 24.37 -7.38 16.82
N LEU A 91 23.95 -8.23 15.89
CA LEU A 91 24.50 -9.57 15.69
C LEU A 91 26.00 -9.54 15.33
N SER A 92 26.44 -8.60 14.48
CA SER A 92 27.87 -8.43 14.14
C SER A 92 28.72 -7.92 15.31
N ALA A 93 28.15 -7.08 16.18
CA ALA A 93 28.85 -6.55 17.34
C ALA A 93 28.96 -7.59 18.47
N ASP A 94 27.98 -8.48 18.57
CA ASP A 94 28.00 -9.58 19.54
C ASP A 94 29.01 -10.65 19.12
N SER A 95 29.08 -11.00 17.83
CA SER A 95 30.08 -11.95 17.32
C SER A 95 31.52 -11.42 17.41
N ALA A 96 31.74 -10.11 17.30
CA ALA A 96 33.06 -9.49 17.47
C ALA A 96 33.57 -9.50 18.93
N LYS A 97 32.69 -9.67 19.93
CA LYS A 97 33.08 -9.80 21.34
C LYS A 97 33.51 -11.22 21.74
N VAL A 98 33.28 -12.22 20.88
CA VAL A 98 33.61 -13.63 21.12
C VAL A 98 34.94 -14.02 20.45
N ASP A 99 35.87 -13.08 20.26
CA ASP A 99 37.26 -13.39 19.93
C ASP A 99 37.96 -13.91 21.19
N PHE A 100 37.71 -15.18 21.51
CA PHE A 100 38.53 -15.91 22.46
C PHE A 100 39.92 -16.00 21.87
N GLY A 101 40.81 -15.13 22.35
CA GLY A 101 42.24 -15.21 22.10
C GLY A 101 42.76 -16.60 22.49
N VAL A 102 42.76 -17.51 21.51
CA VAL A 102 43.55 -18.73 21.57
C VAL A 102 44.99 -18.31 21.35
N THR A 103 45.64 -17.85 22.42
CA THR A 103 47.09 -17.91 22.49
C THR A 103 47.45 -19.37 22.69
N ALA A 104 47.56 -20.10 21.58
CA ALA A 104 48.26 -21.37 21.57
C ALA A 104 49.72 -21.07 21.96
N ASP A 105 50.09 -21.41 23.19
CA ASP A 105 51.48 -21.41 23.64
C ASP A 105 52.08 -22.78 23.27
N PRO A 106 52.97 -22.88 22.27
CA PRO A 106 53.54 -24.15 21.84
C PRO A 106 54.86 -24.35 22.58
N SER A 107 54.86 -24.44 23.91
CA SER A 107 56.03 -24.95 24.62
C SER A 107 55.79 -25.20 26.10
N LYS A 108 55.83 -26.47 26.50
CA LYS A 108 56.83 -26.92 27.48
C LYS A 108 56.95 -28.45 27.50
N ASN A 109 58.06 -28.87 26.90
CA ASN A 109 58.86 -30.07 27.15
C ASN A 109 58.75 -30.64 28.58
N ASN A 110 58.50 -31.95 28.71
CA ASN A 110 59.52 -32.98 29.03
C ASN A 110 58.86 -34.35 29.24
#